data_AF-A0A2T0QIC0-F1
#
_entry.id   AF-A0A2T0QIC0-F1
#
_cell.length_a   1.000
_cell.length_b   1.000
_cell.length_c   1.000
_cell.angle_alpha   90.00
_cell.angle_beta   90.00
_cell.angle_gamma   90.00
#
_symmetry.space_group_name_H-M   'P 1'
#
loop_
_entity.id
_entity.type
_entity.pdbx_description
1 polymer ?
#
loop_
_entity_poly.entity_id
_entity_poly.type
_entity_poly.pdbx_seq_one_letter_code
_entity_poly.pdbx_strand_id
1 'polypeptide(L)'
;MDMKIKAKLTLSLLASLALAACGGGGDGGNSAAAPATGSASAPAVASAPVPASAPVPASSPALSGEQLPSLTSPQSGSAAATGNGVEGVWTSQSGIDKTTAFVDPQGNISYLNTVGGFGMSEFFGVIAPSAPNWTLTSGVAFIGGFYYPTTSGSGTFVNKQTFTGSYVENGTTVNLSWNYDAANALAVTQSSVAGTWAQTGSSLTIANDGTLSGTLSGCPVSGTLLLATPSSSKNLYTLSVSGTTASCTLKSGATYSGNAAITFLPITGSTLYARTILFMIRTAANNTVAYGQLTKQ
;
A
#
# COMPACT_ATOMS: atom_id res chain seq x y z
N MET A 1 -0.45 -9.60 30.45
CA MET A 1 -0.93 -9.61 29.05
C MET A 1 -0.32 -8.40 28.39
N ASP A 2 0.68 -8.58 27.53
CA ASP A 2 1.43 -7.47 26.94
C ASP A 2 0.60 -6.83 25.81
N MET A 3 0.25 -5.56 25.98
CA MET A 3 -0.66 -4.81 25.11
C MET A 3 0.00 -4.50 23.76
N LYS A 4 -0.68 -4.88 22.66
CA LYS A 4 -0.21 -4.86 21.26
C LYS A 4 0.05 -3.44 20.72
N ILE A 5 1.09 -3.30 19.91
CA ILE A 5 1.36 -2.12 19.09
C ILE A 5 0.30 -2.04 17.98
N LYS A 6 -0.78 -1.32 18.26
CA LYS A 6 -1.86 -1.01 17.32
C LYS A 6 -1.72 0.43 16.86
N ALA A 7 -1.12 0.64 15.70
CA ALA A 7 -1.15 1.96 15.07
C ALA A 7 -2.56 2.28 14.58
N LYS A 8 -3.00 3.53 14.76
CA LYS A 8 -4.17 4.03 14.01
C LYS A 8 -3.76 4.16 12.54
N LEU A 9 -4.50 3.50 11.67
CA LEU A 9 -4.35 3.55 10.23
C LEU A 9 -5.23 4.67 9.67
N THR A 10 -4.71 5.40 8.69
CA THR A 10 -5.47 6.45 8.02
C THR A 10 -6.51 5.81 7.11
N LEU A 11 -7.79 6.10 7.34
CA LEU A 11 -8.89 5.54 6.56
C LEU A 11 -8.97 6.22 5.19
N SER A 12 -8.87 5.43 4.12
CA SER A 12 -9.09 5.87 2.74
C SER A 12 -10.48 5.42 2.29
N LEU A 13 -11.43 6.32 2.00
CA LEU A 13 -12.65 5.93 1.26
C LEU A 13 -12.29 5.78 -0.22
N LEU A 14 -12.17 4.55 -0.73
CA LEU A 14 -12.05 4.30 -2.16
C LEU A 14 -13.38 4.66 -2.84
N ALA A 15 -13.40 5.73 -3.63
CA ALA A 15 -14.50 6.04 -4.54
C ALA A 15 -14.27 5.30 -5.87
N SER A 16 -14.66 4.02 -5.94
CA SER A 16 -14.67 3.25 -7.19
C SER A 16 -16.03 3.39 -7.89
N LEU A 17 -16.17 4.41 -8.74
CA LEU A 17 -17.16 4.39 -9.83
C LEU A 17 -16.41 4.32 -11.16
N ALA A 18 -16.23 3.11 -11.67
CA ALA A 18 -15.89 2.90 -13.07
C ALA A 18 -17.19 2.88 -13.88
N LEU A 19 -17.65 4.05 -14.37
CA LEU A 19 -18.59 4.10 -15.48
C LEU A 19 -17.79 4.07 -16.79
N ALA A 20 -17.77 2.92 -17.45
CA ALA A 20 -17.42 2.83 -18.86
C ALA A 20 -18.68 3.12 -19.67
N ALA A 21 -18.71 4.26 -20.36
CA ALA A 21 -19.68 4.54 -21.43
C ALA A 21 -19.01 5.35 -22.56
N CYS A 22 -18.67 4.61 -23.61
CA CYS A 22 -18.70 4.89 -25.05
C CYS A 22 -19.04 6.30 -25.59
N GLY A 23 -18.31 6.70 -26.65
CA GLY A 23 -18.81 7.52 -27.77
C GLY A 23 -18.11 8.88 -27.92
N GLY A 24 -17.10 9.02 -28.79
CA GLY A 24 -17.25 9.42 -30.21
C GLY A 24 -16.91 10.92 -30.32
N GLY A 25 -15.89 11.39 -31.04
CA GLY A 25 -15.60 11.27 -32.47
C GLY A 25 -15.72 12.67 -33.10
N GLY A 26 -14.75 13.12 -33.91
CA GLY A 26 -14.88 14.36 -34.68
C GLY A 26 -13.58 15.04 -35.10
N ASP A 27 -13.07 14.66 -36.26
CA ASP A 27 -12.04 15.35 -37.04
C ASP A 27 -12.55 16.67 -37.65
N GLY A 28 -11.64 17.59 -38.01
CA GLY A 28 -11.99 18.73 -38.86
C GLY A 28 -10.85 19.73 -39.07
N GLY A 29 -10.02 19.50 -40.10
CA GLY A 29 -9.01 20.46 -40.57
C GLY A 29 -9.59 21.61 -41.41
N ASN A 30 -8.83 22.69 -41.56
CA ASN A 30 -8.23 23.14 -42.83
C ASN A 30 -7.71 24.59 -42.78
N SER A 31 -6.47 24.74 -43.26
CA SER A 31 -5.98 25.66 -44.30
C SER A 31 -6.48 27.12 -44.35
N ALA A 32 -5.56 28.08 -44.32
CA ALA A 32 -4.98 28.70 -45.53
C ALA A 32 -4.32 30.06 -45.21
N ALA A 33 -3.26 30.37 -45.96
CA ALA A 33 -2.45 31.58 -45.84
C ALA A 33 -2.75 32.62 -46.95
N ALA A 34 -2.18 33.83 -46.73
CA ALA A 34 -1.79 34.89 -47.70
C ALA A 34 -2.82 36.02 -48.01
N PRO A 35 -2.39 37.22 -48.51
CA PRO A 35 -1.15 38.00 -48.25
C PRO A 35 -1.35 39.55 -48.10
N ALA A 36 -0.26 40.22 -47.67
CA ALA A 36 0.29 41.56 -47.98
C ALA A 36 -0.56 42.86 -48.07
N THR A 37 -0.08 43.93 -47.42
CA THR A 37 0.50 45.17 -48.01
C THR A 37 0.77 46.23 -46.92
N GLY A 38 1.82 47.04 -47.10
CA GLY A 38 2.26 48.04 -46.11
C GLY A 38 2.03 49.49 -46.52
N SER A 39 2.12 50.41 -45.56
CA SER A 39 2.87 51.68 -45.64
C SER A 39 2.54 52.63 -44.47
N ALA A 40 3.52 53.51 -44.21
CA ALA A 40 3.48 54.81 -43.55
C ALA A 40 3.67 54.88 -42.02
N SER A 41 4.85 55.38 -41.66
CA SER A 41 5.32 55.79 -40.34
C SER A 41 4.60 57.06 -39.86
N ALA A 42 4.16 57.06 -38.59
CA ALA A 42 3.67 58.22 -37.86
C ALA A 42 4.34 58.29 -36.46
N PRO A 43 4.39 59.46 -35.80
CA PRO A 43 5.41 59.78 -34.78
C PRO A 43 5.25 59.02 -33.46
N ALA A 44 6.38 58.75 -32.81
CA ALA A 44 6.45 58.12 -31.49
C ALA A 44 5.86 59.03 -30.40
N VAL A 45 4.82 58.54 -29.72
CA VAL A 45 4.26 59.15 -28.50
C VAL A 45 4.89 58.44 -27.31
N ALA A 46 5.39 59.20 -26.34
CA ALA A 46 6.06 58.68 -25.15
C ALA A 46 5.11 57.79 -24.32
N SER A 47 5.57 56.57 -24.02
CA SER A 47 4.84 55.58 -23.23
C SER A 47 4.64 56.04 -21.79
N ALA A 48 3.40 55.91 -21.29
CA ALA A 48 3.09 56.04 -19.87
C ALA A 48 3.79 54.93 -19.05
N PRO A 49 4.08 55.14 -17.74
CA PRO A 49 4.70 54.13 -16.91
C PRO A 49 3.81 52.90 -16.77
N VAL A 50 4.40 51.71 -16.94
CA VAL A 50 3.72 50.43 -16.73
C VAL A 50 3.35 50.30 -15.25
N PRO A 51 2.08 49.99 -14.90
CA PRO A 51 1.72 49.68 -13.52
C PRO A 51 2.52 48.47 -13.05
N ALA A 52 3.13 48.56 -11.86
CA ALA A 52 3.82 47.42 -11.25
C ALA A 52 2.84 46.24 -11.12
N SER A 53 3.22 45.09 -11.67
CA SER A 53 2.45 43.85 -11.57
C SER A 53 2.17 43.54 -10.10
N ALA A 54 0.91 43.26 -9.78
CA ALA A 54 0.52 42.78 -8.46
C ALA A 54 1.34 41.52 -8.08
N PRO A 55 1.65 41.32 -6.79
CA PRO A 55 2.34 40.12 -6.35
C PRO A 55 1.58 38.88 -6.81
N VAL A 56 2.29 37.97 -7.49
CA VAL A 56 1.74 36.65 -7.84
C VAL A 56 1.31 35.98 -6.53
N PRO A 57 0.07 35.46 -6.42
CA PRO A 57 -0.35 34.73 -5.25
C PRO A 57 0.66 33.61 -4.98
N ALA A 58 1.11 33.48 -3.73
CA ALA A 58 1.99 32.38 -3.34
C ALA A 58 1.38 31.06 -3.82
N SER A 59 2.13 30.33 -4.65
CA SER A 59 1.74 29.00 -5.10
C SER A 59 1.43 28.17 -3.86
N SER A 60 0.21 27.61 -3.80
CA SER A 60 -0.12 26.63 -2.78
C SER A 60 0.97 25.56 -2.76
N PRO A 61 1.40 25.06 -1.58
CA PRO A 61 2.40 24.00 -1.51
C PRO A 61 2.02 22.89 -2.48
N ALA A 62 2.92 22.52 -3.39
CA ALA A 62 2.68 21.41 -4.28
C ALA A 62 2.42 20.17 -3.42
N LEU A 63 1.24 19.58 -3.56
CA LEU A 63 0.91 18.33 -2.88
C LEU A 63 1.90 17.26 -3.38
N SER A 64 2.73 16.74 -2.49
CA SER A 64 3.65 15.64 -2.81
C SER A 64 2.86 14.34 -2.88
N GLY A 65 2.65 13.82 -4.10
CA GLY A 65 1.92 12.58 -4.34
C GLY A 65 2.09 12.10 -5.77
N GLU A 66 1.67 10.86 -6.04
CA GLU A 66 1.79 10.23 -7.34
C GLU A 66 0.46 9.61 -7.81
N GLN A 67 0.40 9.25 -9.09
CA GLN A 67 -0.72 8.51 -9.65
C GLN A 67 -0.71 7.06 -9.16
N LEU A 68 -1.89 6.50 -8.93
CA LEU A 68 -2.02 5.09 -8.58
C LEU A 68 -1.54 4.21 -9.75
N PRO A 69 -0.76 3.14 -9.51
CA PRO A 69 -0.41 2.19 -10.56
C PRO A 69 -1.64 1.52 -11.18
N SER A 70 -1.57 1.15 -12.46
CA SER A 70 -2.70 0.58 -13.19
C SER A 70 -2.59 -0.94 -13.35
N LEU A 71 -3.62 -1.68 -12.94
CA LEU A 71 -3.71 -3.13 -13.22
C LEU A 71 -3.94 -3.44 -14.70
N THR A 72 -4.47 -2.51 -15.49
CA THR A 72 -4.67 -2.69 -16.94
C THR A 72 -3.41 -2.38 -17.74
N SER A 73 -2.47 -1.65 -17.16
CA SER A 73 -1.16 -1.35 -17.74
C SER A 73 -0.08 -1.43 -16.65
N PRO A 74 0.23 -2.64 -16.17
CA PRO A 74 1.14 -2.82 -15.04
C PRO A 74 2.58 -2.47 -15.44
N GLN A 75 3.35 -1.94 -14.49
CA GLN A 75 4.77 -1.69 -14.72
C GLN A 75 5.50 -3.02 -14.97
N SER A 76 6.51 -2.99 -15.84
CA SER A 76 7.28 -4.18 -16.20
C SER A 76 7.92 -4.83 -14.98
N GLY A 77 7.80 -6.16 -14.85
CA GLY A 77 8.35 -6.93 -13.73
C GLY A 77 7.54 -6.86 -12.42
N SER A 78 6.49 -6.04 -12.33
CA SER A 78 5.60 -5.99 -11.16
C SER A 78 4.88 -7.33 -10.90
N ALA A 79 4.26 -7.46 -9.73
CA ALA A 79 3.48 -8.66 -9.38
C ALA A 79 2.27 -8.84 -10.32
N ALA A 80 1.61 -7.75 -10.71
CA ALA A 80 0.52 -7.80 -11.68
C ALA A 80 1.01 -8.23 -13.08
N ALA A 81 2.22 -7.83 -13.48
CA ALA A 81 2.79 -8.23 -14.77
C ALA A 81 3.25 -9.70 -14.78
N THR A 82 4.04 -10.11 -13.78
CA THR A 82 4.83 -11.37 -13.83
C THR A 82 4.51 -12.37 -12.72
N GLY A 83 3.65 -12.00 -11.77
CA GLY A 83 3.37 -12.84 -10.61
C GLY A 83 2.55 -14.10 -10.92
N ASN A 84 2.56 -15.03 -9.97
CA ASN A 84 1.91 -16.34 -10.05
C ASN A 84 0.36 -16.30 -10.00
N GLY A 85 -0.22 -15.10 -9.91
CA GLY A 85 -1.65 -14.86 -9.95
C GLY A 85 -2.35 -14.84 -8.58
N VAL A 86 -1.72 -15.41 -7.54
CA VAL A 86 -2.22 -15.40 -6.15
C VAL A 86 -1.40 -14.49 -5.25
N GLU A 87 -0.10 -14.35 -5.51
CA GLU A 87 0.78 -13.48 -4.74
C GLU A 87 0.44 -12.00 -4.97
N GLY A 88 0.55 -11.22 -3.90
CA GLY A 88 0.35 -9.78 -3.95
C GLY A 88 -0.38 -9.22 -2.74
N VAL A 89 -0.76 -7.96 -2.88
CA VAL A 89 -1.63 -7.22 -1.97
C VAL A 89 -3.08 -7.41 -2.39
N TRP A 90 -3.94 -7.72 -1.44
CA TRP A 90 -5.38 -7.88 -1.66
C TRP A 90 -6.14 -6.96 -0.73
N THR A 91 -7.25 -6.41 -1.19
CA THR A 91 -8.05 -5.48 -0.38
C THR A 91 -9.53 -5.74 -0.49
N SER A 92 -10.25 -5.41 0.57
CA SER A 92 -11.70 -5.17 0.51
C SER A 92 -12.04 -3.96 1.32
N GLN A 93 -13.06 -3.23 0.87
CA GLN A 93 -13.54 -2.07 1.56
C GLN A 93 -15.07 -2.00 1.47
N SER A 94 -15.70 -1.76 2.63
CA SER A 94 -17.14 -1.51 2.74
C SER A 94 -17.35 -0.41 3.77
N GLY A 95 -17.74 0.79 3.33
CA GLY A 95 -17.84 1.95 4.21
C GLY A 95 -16.50 2.26 4.91
N ILE A 96 -16.52 2.19 6.25
CA ILE A 96 -15.34 2.42 7.10
C ILE A 96 -14.54 1.15 7.40
N ASP A 97 -15.01 0.00 6.93
CA ASP A 97 -14.34 -1.28 7.10
C ASP A 97 -13.38 -1.49 5.95
N LYS A 98 -12.13 -1.82 6.27
CA LYS A 98 -11.09 -2.11 5.29
C LYS A 98 -10.30 -3.32 5.72
N THR A 99 -10.18 -4.29 4.82
CA THR A 99 -9.21 -5.38 4.96
C THR A 99 -8.07 -5.15 3.98
N THR A 100 -6.84 -5.36 4.44
CA THR A 100 -5.68 -5.48 3.56
C THR A 100 -4.96 -6.77 3.90
N ALA A 101 -4.70 -7.56 2.88
CA ALA A 101 -4.06 -8.85 2.97
C ALA A 101 -2.83 -8.91 2.07
N PHE A 102 -1.91 -9.79 2.43
CA PHE A 102 -0.73 -10.14 1.68
C PHE A 102 -0.72 -11.64 1.47
N VAL A 103 -0.37 -12.05 0.26
CA VAL A 103 0.00 -13.44 -0.04
C VAL A 103 1.38 -13.39 -0.67
N ASP A 104 2.35 -14.03 -0.03
CA ASP A 104 3.73 -14.10 -0.54
C ASP A 104 3.91 -15.29 -1.53
N PRO A 105 5.05 -15.38 -2.22
CA PRO A 105 5.30 -16.46 -3.18
C PRO A 105 5.32 -17.86 -2.57
N GLN A 106 5.53 -17.98 -1.25
CA GLN A 106 5.53 -19.23 -0.50
C GLN A 106 4.13 -19.62 -0.02
N GLY A 107 3.12 -18.80 -0.29
CA GLY A 107 1.75 -19.02 0.16
C GLY A 107 1.51 -18.59 1.60
N ASN A 108 2.44 -17.85 2.24
CA ASN A 108 2.14 -17.24 3.52
C ASN A 108 1.13 -16.12 3.29
N ILE A 109 -0.02 -16.28 3.94
CA ILE A 109 -1.12 -15.33 3.90
C ILE A 109 -1.15 -14.56 5.22
N SER A 110 -1.38 -13.26 5.14
CA SER A 110 -1.60 -12.44 6.33
C SER A 110 -2.58 -11.34 6.01
N TYR A 111 -3.54 -11.05 6.89
CA TYR A 111 -4.41 -9.90 6.69
C TYR A 111 -4.70 -9.13 7.97
N LEU A 112 -5.02 -7.85 7.79
CA LEU A 112 -5.46 -6.94 8.82
C LEU A 112 -6.85 -6.42 8.46
N ASN A 113 -7.82 -6.67 9.34
CA ASN A 113 -9.12 -6.03 9.26
C ASN A 113 -9.12 -4.76 10.13
N THR A 114 -9.63 -3.68 9.57
CA THR A 114 -9.71 -2.37 10.23
C THR A 114 -11.10 -1.80 10.12
N VAL A 115 -11.52 -1.08 11.16
CA VAL A 115 -12.78 -0.32 11.20
C VAL A 115 -12.45 1.10 11.63
N GLY A 116 -12.75 2.08 10.78
CA GLY A 116 -12.44 3.49 11.09
C GLY A 116 -10.94 3.76 11.32
N GLY A 117 -10.06 2.94 10.74
CA GLY A 117 -8.61 3.01 10.95
C GLY A 117 -8.07 2.25 12.16
N PHE A 118 -8.92 1.57 12.93
CA PHE A 118 -8.49 0.75 14.06
C PHE A 118 -8.42 -0.72 13.66
N GLY A 119 -7.29 -1.40 13.90
CA GLY A 119 -7.19 -2.83 13.62
C GLY A 119 -8.01 -3.67 14.61
N MET A 120 -8.97 -4.40 14.06
CA MET A 120 -9.94 -5.20 14.78
C MET A 120 -9.47 -6.64 14.94
N SER A 121 -8.96 -7.22 13.85
CA SER A 121 -8.40 -8.57 13.83
C SER A 121 -7.22 -8.66 12.88
N GLU A 122 -6.30 -9.56 13.23
CA GLU A 122 -5.12 -9.88 12.44
C GLU A 122 -5.09 -11.39 12.16
N PHE A 123 -4.64 -11.80 10.99
CA PHE A 123 -4.52 -13.22 10.64
C PHE A 123 -3.16 -13.49 10.02
N PHE A 124 -2.61 -14.66 10.32
CA PHE A 124 -1.43 -15.20 9.66
C PHE A 124 -1.65 -16.68 9.38
N GLY A 125 -1.32 -17.14 8.19
CA GLY A 125 -1.42 -18.54 7.83
C GLY A 125 -0.59 -18.90 6.63
N VAL A 126 -0.77 -20.13 6.18
CA VAL A 126 -0.14 -20.70 5.00
C VAL A 126 -1.23 -21.36 4.18
N ILE A 127 -1.37 -20.93 2.94
CA ILE A 127 -2.27 -21.55 1.97
C ILE A 127 -1.50 -22.44 1.00
N ALA A 128 -2.17 -23.48 0.51
CA ALA A 128 -1.74 -24.27 -0.64
C ALA A 128 -2.61 -23.88 -1.85
N PRO A 129 -2.15 -22.95 -2.70
CA PRO A 129 -2.89 -22.58 -3.91
C PRO A 129 -2.77 -23.68 -4.97
N SER A 130 -3.92 -24.09 -5.52
CA SER A 130 -4.06 -24.99 -6.65
C SER A 130 -5.17 -24.45 -7.55
N ALA A 131 -4.79 -23.60 -8.51
CA ALA A 131 -5.73 -22.82 -9.30
C ALA A 131 -6.88 -23.67 -9.87
N PRO A 132 -8.15 -23.23 -9.74
CA PRO A 132 -8.60 -21.94 -9.20
C PRO A 132 -8.84 -21.93 -7.68
N ASN A 133 -8.40 -22.94 -6.95
CA ASN A 133 -8.72 -23.16 -5.53
C ASN A 133 -7.53 -22.86 -4.61
N TRP A 134 -7.81 -22.65 -3.34
CA TRP A 134 -6.80 -22.67 -2.28
C TRP A 134 -7.34 -23.40 -1.06
N THR A 135 -6.42 -23.98 -0.28
CA THR A 135 -6.72 -24.56 1.03
C THR A 135 -5.81 -23.97 2.08
N LEU A 136 -6.31 -23.84 3.31
CA LEU A 136 -5.52 -23.42 4.46
C LEU A 136 -4.78 -24.62 5.05
N THR A 137 -3.46 -24.56 5.09
CA THR A 137 -2.64 -25.61 5.72
C THR A 137 -2.46 -25.35 7.21
N SER A 138 -2.26 -24.08 7.57
CA SER A 138 -2.17 -23.64 8.96
C SER A 138 -2.51 -22.16 9.07
N GLY A 139 -2.93 -21.73 10.24
CA GLY A 139 -3.29 -20.36 10.49
C GLY A 139 -3.45 -20.05 11.97
N VAL A 140 -3.40 -18.77 12.26
CA VAL A 140 -3.69 -18.20 13.56
C VAL A 140 -4.34 -16.85 13.36
N ALA A 141 -5.49 -16.69 14.00
CA ALA A 141 -6.18 -15.43 14.07
C ALA A 141 -5.91 -14.75 15.40
N PHE A 142 -5.89 -13.43 15.40
CA PHE A 142 -5.69 -12.59 16.55
C PHE A 142 -6.87 -11.63 16.69
N ILE A 143 -7.64 -11.78 17.76
CA ILE A 143 -8.92 -11.06 17.95
C ILE A 143 -9.01 -10.64 19.41
N GLY A 144 -9.30 -9.37 19.68
CA GLY A 144 -9.53 -8.90 21.05
C GLY A 144 -8.40 -9.18 22.05
N GLY A 145 -7.17 -9.43 21.57
CA GLY A 145 -6.02 -9.79 22.42
C GLY A 145 -5.77 -11.29 22.58
N PHE A 146 -6.67 -12.14 22.09
CA PHE A 146 -6.51 -13.60 22.06
C PHE A 146 -5.95 -14.07 20.72
N TYR A 147 -5.47 -15.31 20.68
CA TYR A 147 -5.11 -15.99 19.44
C TYR A 147 -5.85 -17.32 19.30
N TYR A 148 -6.29 -17.63 18.08
CA TYR A 148 -7.07 -18.81 17.76
C TYR A 148 -6.41 -19.54 16.60
N PRO A 149 -5.76 -20.70 16.85
CA PRO A 149 -5.24 -21.54 15.79
C PRO A 149 -6.37 -22.00 14.88
N THR A 150 -6.08 -22.11 13.58
CA THR A 150 -7.01 -22.64 12.60
C THR A 150 -6.26 -23.41 11.53
N THR A 151 -6.85 -24.51 11.08
CA THR A 151 -6.32 -25.36 10.01
C THR A 151 -7.40 -25.71 8.99
N SER A 152 -8.60 -25.14 9.16
CA SER A 152 -9.75 -25.41 8.30
C SER A 152 -10.13 -24.14 7.58
N GLY A 153 -9.86 -24.12 6.28
CA GLY A 153 -10.23 -23.04 5.39
C GLY A 153 -9.96 -23.42 3.95
N SER A 154 -10.78 -22.88 3.06
CA SER A 154 -10.63 -23.08 1.62
C SER A 154 -11.41 -22.03 0.87
N GLY A 155 -11.14 -21.95 -0.43
CA GLY A 155 -11.88 -21.09 -1.32
C GLY A 155 -11.33 -21.11 -2.72
N THR A 156 -11.62 -20.03 -3.45
CA THR A 156 -11.24 -19.87 -4.85
C THR A 156 -10.59 -18.52 -5.10
N PHE A 157 -9.80 -18.44 -6.15
CA PHE A 157 -9.27 -17.20 -6.66
C PHE A 157 -9.35 -17.17 -8.18
N VAL A 158 -9.57 -15.97 -8.71
CA VAL A 158 -9.35 -15.65 -10.11
C VAL A 158 -8.05 -14.86 -10.16
N ASN A 159 -7.05 -15.37 -10.90
CA ASN A 159 -5.72 -14.79 -10.96
C ASN A 159 -5.77 -13.28 -11.14
N LYS A 160 -5.12 -12.55 -10.23
CA LYS A 160 -4.96 -11.09 -10.27
C LYS A 160 -6.29 -10.31 -10.28
N GLN A 161 -7.39 -10.92 -9.84
CA GLN A 161 -8.72 -10.31 -9.84
C GLN A 161 -9.39 -10.45 -8.48
N THR A 162 -9.74 -11.68 -8.08
CA THR A 162 -10.51 -11.93 -6.85
C THR A 162 -9.92 -13.07 -6.04
N PHE A 163 -10.03 -12.96 -4.72
CA PHE A 163 -9.69 -13.99 -3.75
C PHE A 163 -10.86 -14.16 -2.79
N THR A 164 -11.46 -15.34 -2.76
CA THR A 164 -12.66 -15.63 -1.97
C THR A 164 -12.53 -16.93 -1.20
N GLY A 165 -13.29 -17.09 -0.13
CA GLY A 165 -13.38 -18.35 0.60
C GLY A 165 -13.78 -18.13 2.04
N SER A 166 -13.46 -19.09 2.89
CA SER A 166 -13.69 -18.96 4.31
C SER A 166 -12.72 -19.81 5.11
N TYR A 167 -12.62 -19.52 6.39
CA TYR A 167 -11.95 -20.37 7.36
C TYR A 167 -12.68 -20.28 8.70
N VAL A 168 -12.40 -21.22 9.61
CA VAL A 168 -13.04 -21.24 10.94
C VAL A 168 -12.05 -20.82 12.01
N GLU A 169 -12.40 -19.83 12.82
CA GLU A 169 -11.66 -19.43 14.02
C GLU A 169 -12.61 -19.40 15.22
N ASN A 170 -12.18 -19.93 16.36
CA ASN A 170 -12.99 -19.92 17.59
C ASN A 170 -14.44 -20.44 17.38
N GLY A 171 -14.63 -21.45 16.53
CA GLY A 171 -15.94 -21.99 16.17
C GLY A 171 -16.81 -21.11 15.27
N THR A 172 -16.28 -19.99 14.77
CA THR A 172 -16.97 -19.03 13.90
C THR A 172 -16.37 -19.07 12.49
N THR A 173 -17.23 -19.09 11.47
CA THR A 173 -16.80 -18.98 10.08
C THR A 173 -16.51 -17.52 9.72
N VAL A 174 -15.30 -17.27 9.24
CA VAL A 174 -14.88 -15.98 8.67
C VAL A 174 -14.88 -16.09 7.17
N ASN A 175 -15.61 -15.19 6.51
CA ASN A 175 -15.66 -15.13 5.05
C ASN A 175 -14.61 -14.16 4.51
N LEU A 176 -13.93 -14.60 3.44
CA LEU A 176 -12.95 -13.83 2.70
C LEU A 176 -13.56 -13.44 1.36
N SER A 177 -13.44 -12.16 1.02
CA SER A 177 -13.81 -11.63 -0.29
C SER A 177 -12.97 -10.39 -0.55
N TRP A 178 -11.91 -10.56 -1.34
CA TRP A 178 -10.93 -9.53 -1.61
C TRP A 178 -10.72 -9.36 -3.11
N ASN A 179 -10.32 -8.16 -3.49
CA ASN A 179 -9.93 -7.78 -4.84
C ASN A 179 -8.42 -7.59 -4.89
N TYR A 180 -7.84 -7.82 -6.07
CA TYR A 180 -6.42 -7.59 -6.29
C TYR A 180 -6.11 -6.10 -6.25
N ASP A 181 -5.16 -5.68 -5.44
CA ASP A 181 -4.89 -4.26 -5.22
C ASP A 181 -4.04 -3.66 -6.35
N ALA A 182 -4.27 -2.38 -6.66
CA ALA A 182 -3.50 -1.63 -7.64
C ALA A 182 -2.00 -1.54 -7.29
N ALA A 183 -1.63 -1.63 -6.01
CA ALA A 183 -0.25 -1.69 -5.56
C ALA A 183 0.56 -2.84 -6.18
N ASN A 184 -0.10 -3.88 -6.69
CA ASN A 184 0.57 -4.98 -7.39
C ASN A 184 1.10 -4.59 -8.76
N ALA A 185 0.61 -3.51 -9.37
CA ALA A 185 1.11 -2.97 -10.62
C ALA A 185 2.36 -2.09 -10.45
N LEU A 186 2.78 -1.81 -9.22
CA LEU A 186 4.04 -1.13 -8.93
C LEU A 186 5.21 -2.10 -9.11
N ALA A 187 6.17 -1.73 -9.94
CA ALA A 187 7.47 -2.37 -10.02
C ALA A 187 8.43 -1.69 -9.04
N VAL A 188 9.17 -2.49 -8.29
CA VAL A 188 10.09 -1.99 -7.26
C VAL A 188 11.48 -2.59 -7.39
N THR A 189 12.40 -2.06 -6.59
CA THR A 189 13.73 -2.60 -6.32
C THR A 189 13.92 -2.67 -4.80
N GLN A 190 15.01 -3.28 -4.33
CA GLN A 190 15.36 -3.23 -2.91
C GLN A 190 15.55 -1.79 -2.41
N SER A 191 16.11 -0.89 -3.24
CA SER A 191 16.27 0.52 -2.90
C SER A 191 14.97 1.34 -2.92
N SER A 192 13.87 0.81 -3.45
CA SER A 192 12.59 1.53 -3.51
C SER A 192 12.00 1.83 -2.12
N VAL A 193 12.42 1.08 -1.10
CA VAL A 193 12.03 1.33 0.31
C VAL A 193 13.03 2.19 1.06
N ALA A 194 14.17 2.56 0.47
CA ALA A 194 15.20 3.34 1.16
C ALA A 194 14.71 4.75 1.55
N GLY A 195 15.11 5.24 2.72
CA GLY A 195 14.74 6.52 3.31
C GLY A 195 13.87 6.37 4.56
N THR A 196 13.28 7.47 5.01
CA THR A 196 12.48 7.52 6.24
C THR A 196 10.99 7.39 5.93
N TRP A 197 10.31 6.59 6.74
CA TRP A 197 8.87 6.35 6.69
C TRP A 197 8.31 6.51 8.09
N ALA A 198 7.29 7.34 8.26
CA ALA A 198 6.79 7.67 9.58
C ALA A 198 5.27 7.82 9.62
N GLN A 199 4.74 7.67 10.83
CA GLN A 199 3.40 8.04 11.24
C GLN A 199 3.49 8.47 12.71
N THR A 200 2.37 8.90 13.30
CA THR A 200 2.34 9.22 14.74
C THR A 200 2.81 8.02 15.57
N GLY A 201 3.91 8.20 16.33
CA GLY A 201 4.45 7.20 17.25
C GLY A 201 5.32 6.10 16.62
N SER A 202 5.49 6.07 15.30
CA SER A 202 6.37 5.10 14.63
C SER A 202 7.16 5.74 13.49
N SER A 203 8.42 5.35 13.33
CA SER A 203 9.31 5.80 12.27
C SER A 203 10.30 4.71 11.95
N LEU A 204 10.55 4.42 10.68
CA LEU A 204 11.60 3.53 10.22
C LEU A 204 12.47 4.27 9.22
N THR A 205 13.78 4.20 9.40
CA THR A 205 14.77 4.60 8.39
C THR A 205 15.38 3.34 7.81
N ILE A 206 15.24 3.19 6.50
CA ILE A 206 15.62 1.99 5.75
C ILE A 206 16.75 2.36 4.79
N ALA A 207 17.83 1.59 4.78
CA ALA A 207 18.95 1.77 3.85
C ALA A 207 18.68 1.06 2.51
N ASN A 208 19.55 1.30 1.52
CA ASN A 208 19.40 0.73 0.17
C ASN A 208 19.48 -0.80 0.12
N ASP A 209 20.15 -1.43 1.09
CA ASP A 209 20.24 -2.88 1.25
C ASP A 209 19.06 -3.47 2.05
N GLY A 210 18.15 -2.62 2.52
CA GLY A 210 17.01 -3.01 3.35
C GLY A 210 17.30 -3.11 4.84
N THR A 211 18.52 -2.87 5.31
CA THR A 211 18.77 -2.72 6.75
C THR A 211 17.98 -1.52 7.30
N LEU A 212 17.43 -1.65 8.51
CA LEU A 212 16.59 -0.61 9.08
C LEU A 212 16.83 -0.41 10.58
N SER A 213 16.51 0.81 11.02
CA SER A 213 16.40 1.19 12.42
C SER A 213 15.24 2.17 12.61
N GLY A 214 14.76 2.32 13.84
CA GLY A 214 13.76 3.32 14.16
C GLY A 214 12.95 2.96 15.39
N THR A 215 11.67 3.33 15.37
CA THR A 215 10.72 3.05 16.45
C THR A 215 9.40 2.52 15.92
N LEU A 216 8.82 1.52 16.57
CA LEU A 216 7.44 1.08 16.36
C LEU A 216 6.64 1.31 17.64
N SER A 217 5.63 2.17 17.60
CA SER A 217 4.87 2.66 18.79
C SER A 217 5.77 3.05 19.96
N GLY A 218 6.80 3.84 19.66
CA GLY A 218 7.80 4.29 20.63
C GLY A 218 8.83 3.24 21.04
N CYS A 219 8.70 1.98 20.64
CA CYS A 219 9.73 0.95 20.89
C CYS A 219 10.88 1.06 19.91
N PRO A 220 12.12 1.29 20.35
CA PRO A 220 13.29 1.23 19.49
C PRO A 220 13.45 -0.17 18.88
N VAL A 221 13.66 -0.21 17.56
CA VAL A 221 13.81 -1.44 16.77
C VAL A 221 14.98 -1.36 15.80
N SER A 222 15.50 -2.53 15.44
CA SER A 222 16.45 -2.74 14.35
C SER A 222 16.10 -4.01 13.59
N GLY A 223 16.44 -4.08 12.31
CA GLY A 223 16.17 -5.26 11.51
C GLY A 223 16.38 -5.07 10.02
N THR A 224 15.53 -5.71 9.21
CA THR A 224 15.56 -5.63 7.75
C THR A 224 14.17 -5.57 7.13
N LEU A 225 14.07 -4.92 5.98
CA LEU A 225 12.93 -4.97 5.06
C LEU A 225 13.46 -5.37 3.68
N LEU A 226 13.32 -6.64 3.34
CA LEU A 226 13.89 -7.23 2.12
C LEU A 226 12.80 -7.63 1.14
N LEU A 227 13.06 -7.57 -0.16
CA LEU A 227 12.14 -8.12 -1.16
C LEU A 227 11.83 -9.59 -0.85
N ALA A 228 10.55 -9.96 -0.82
CA ALA A 228 10.10 -11.32 -0.53
C ALA A 228 10.57 -12.31 -1.62
N THR A 229 10.71 -11.83 -2.87
CA THR A 229 11.46 -12.50 -3.92
C THR A 229 12.71 -11.68 -4.25
N PRO A 230 13.91 -12.12 -3.81
CA PRO A 230 15.16 -11.41 -4.10
C PRO A 230 15.36 -11.17 -5.59
N SER A 231 15.91 -10.01 -5.94
CA SER A 231 16.18 -9.59 -7.32
C SER A 231 14.96 -9.56 -8.25
N SER A 232 13.74 -9.59 -7.71
CA SER A 232 12.51 -9.35 -8.47
C SER A 232 12.12 -7.87 -8.45
N SER A 233 11.10 -7.53 -9.25
CA SER A 233 10.44 -6.22 -9.20
C SER A 233 9.05 -6.25 -8.56
N LYS A 234 8.75 -7.29 -7.77
CA LYS A 234 7.45 -7.47 -7.13
C LYS A 234 7.36 -6.65 -5.84
N ASN A 235 6.26 -5.92 -5.67
CA ASN A 235 5.98 -5.09 -4.50
C ASN A 235 5.53 -5.92 -3.27
N LEU A 236 6.38 -6.84 -2.84
CA LEU A 236 6.23 -7.60 -1.61
C LEU A 236 7.58 -7.70 -0.92
N TYR A 237 7.56 -7.49 0.39
CA TYR A 237 8.72 -7.48 1.25
C TYR A 237 8.48 -8.34 2.48
N THR A 238 9.55 -8.90 3.02
CA THR A 238 9.58 -9.48 4.37
C THR A 238 10.16 -8.44 5.31
N LEU A 239 9.37 -8.03 6.30
CA LEU A 239 9.85 -7.20 7.41
C LEU A 239 10.26 -8.12 8.55
N SER A 240 11.51 -7.98 9.02
CA SER A 240 12.03 -8.67 10.19
C SER A 240 12.61 -7.65 11.16
N VAL A 241 12.11 -7.57 12.38
CA VAL A 241 12.57 -6.60 13.39
C VAL A 241 12.70 -7.24 14.77
N SER A 242 13.60 -6.69 15.57
CA SER A 242 13.73 -7.00 16.99
C SER A 242 13.71 -5.72 17.80
N GLY A 243 13.09 -5.75 18.98
CA GLY A 243 13.21 -4.68 19.96
C GLY A 243 14.66 -4.59 20.44
N THR A 244 15.15 -3.38 20.71
CA THR A 244 16.51 -3.18 21.23
C THR A 244 16.53 -2.89 22.73
N THR A 245 15.36 -2.77 23.37
CA THR A 245 15.21 -2.45 24.79
C THR A 245 14.29 -3.44 25.49
N ALA A 246 14.64 -3.82 26.73
CA ALA A 246 13.87 -4.80 27.51
C ALA A 246 12.56 -4.23 28.08
N SER A 247 12.45 -2.90 28.21
CA SER A 247 11.30 -2.21 28.79
C SER A 247 10.14 -1.99 27.81
N CYS A 248 10.27 -2.44 26.56
CA CYS A 248 9.25 -2.20 25.54
C CYS A 248 8.40 -3.42 25.23
N THR A 249 7.19 -3.17 24.70
CA THR A 249 6.26 -4.22 24.24
C THR A 249 6.91 -5.14 23.21
N LEU A 250 7.75 -4.59 22.32
CA LEU A 250 8.62 -5.38 21.47
C LEU A 250 9.82 -5.83 22.31
N LYS A 251 9.79 -7.10 22.74
CA LYS A 251 10.79 -7.66 23.63
C LYS A 251 12.14 -7.73 22.95
N SER A 252 13.18 -7.29 23.66
CA SER A 252 14.55 -7.52 23.24
C SER A 252 14.84 -9.02 23.10
N GLY A 253 15.56 -9.38 22.04
CA GLY A 253 15.90 -10.77 21.71
C GLY A 253 14.78 -11.57 21.03
N ALA A 254 13.55 -11.05 20.91
CA ALA A 254 12.50 -11.66 20.11
C ALA A 254 12.50 -11.07 18.68
N THR A 255 12.51 -11.93 17.67
CA THR A 255 12.35 -11.54 16.27
C THR A 255 10.88 -11.58 15.88
N TYR A 256 10.43 -10.50 15.25
CA TYR A 256 9.09 -10.33 14.70
C TYR A 256 9.22 -10.30 13.19
N SER A 257 8.50 -11.16 12.49
CA SER A 257 8.58 -11.26 11.04
C SER A 257 7.21 -11.36 10.39
N GLY A 258 7.11 -10.91 9.15
CA GLY A 258 5.91 -11.03 8.33
C GLY A 258 5.96 -10.18 7.07
N ASN A 259 4.82 -10.06 6.42
CA ASN A 259 4.68 -9.42 5.12
C ASN A 259 4.57 -7.90 5.23
N ALA A 260 5.12 -7.22 4.23
CA ALA A 260 5.00 -5.79 4.03
C ALA A 260 4.94 -5.46 2.53
N ALA A 261 4.36 -4.32 2.19
CA ALA A 261 4.33 -3.80 0.83
C ALA A 261 4.24 -2.28 0.81
N ILE A 262 4.65 -1.66 -0.30
CA ILE A 262 4.29 -0.28 -0.57
C ILE A 262 2.80 -0.26 -0.95
N THR A 263 2.00 0.53 -0.25
CA THR A 263 0.57 0.74 -0.52
C THR A 263 0.29 2.23 -0.62
N PHE A 264 -0.87 2.59 -1.16
CA PHE A 264 -1.18 3.95 -1.56
C PHE A 264 -2.33 4.50 -0.71
N LEU A 265 -2.10 5.65 -0.06
CA LEU A 265 -3.15 6.39 0.63
C LEU A 265 -3.56 7.60 -0.21
N PRO A 266 -4.87 7.80 -0.47
CA PRO A 266 -5.32 8.99 -1.18
C PRO A 266 -5.03 10.24 -0.36
N ILE A 267 -4.61 11.31 -1.05
CA ILE A 267 -4.39 12.62 -0.45
C ILE A 267 -5.72 13.38 -0.47
N THR A 268 -6.19 13.82 0.69
CA THR A 268 -7.46 14.54 0.81
C THR A 268 -7.48 15.79 -0.07
N GLY A 269 -8.53 15.93 -0.89
CA GLY A 269 -8.66 17.04 -1.83
C GLY A 269 -7.82 16.90 -3.11
N SER A 270 -7.29 15.72 -3.39
CA SER A 270 -6.44 15.45 -4.55
C SER A 270 -6.79 14.12 -5.23
N THR A 271 -6.38 13.98 -6.50
CA THR A 271 -6.38 12.70 -7.23
C THR A 271 -5.08 11.91 -7.03
N LEU A 272 -4.14 12.47 -6.27
CA LEU A 272 -2.83 11.87 -5.99
C LEU A 272 -2.86 11.01 -4.73
N TYR A 273 -1.87 10.14 -4.65
CA TYR A 273 -1.67 9.21 -3.55
C TYR A 273 -0.28 9.38 -2.92
N ALA A 274 -0.20 9.16 -1.61
CA ALA A 274 1.05 9.06 -0.88
C ALA A 274 1.48 7.59 -0.76
N ARG A 275 2.77 7.31 -0.95
CA ARG A 275 3.34 6.00 -0.65
C ARG A 275 3.34 5.76 0.85
N THR A 276 2.97 4.55 1.22
CA THR A 276 3.09 4.05 2.57
C THR A 276 3.69 2.65 2.59
N ILE A 277 4.39 2.27 3.65
CA ILE A 277 4.72 0.87 3.93
C ILE A 277 3.66 0.35 4.91
N LEU A 278 2.78 -0.52 4.42
CA LEU A 278 1.91 -1.31 5.29
C LEU A 278 2.61 -2.62 5.62
N PHE A 279 2.63 -2.99 6.89
CA PHE A 279 3.25 -4.23 7.34
C PHE A 279 2.41 -4.93 8.41
N MET A 280 2.60 -6.24 8.50
CA MET A 280 2.13 -7.05 9.60
C MET A 280 3.20 -8.05 10.01
N ILE A 281 3.53 -8.09 11.28
CA ILE A 281 4.60 -8.92 11.82
C ILE A 281 4.14 -9.63 13.09
N ARG A 282 4.70 -10.81 13.34
CA ARG A 282 4.43 -11.58 14.56
C ARG A 282 5.69 -12.29 15.04
N THR A 283 5.68 -12.74 16.28
CA THR A 283 6.68 -13.69 16.77
C THR A 283 6.39 -15.10 16.22
N ALA A 284 7.42 -15.93 16.11
CA ALA A 284 7.27 -17.33 15.69
C ALA A 284 6.32 -18.12 16.62
N ALA A 285 6.35 -17.82 17.92
CA ALA A 285 5.50 -18.43 18.94
C ALA A 285 4.05 -17.92 18.94
N ASN A 286 3.67 -16.99 18.04
CA ASN A 286 2.32 -16.41 17.96
C ASN A 286 1.83 -15.71 19.24
N ASN A 287 2.74 -15.32 20.13
CA ASN A 287 2.35 -14.64 21.36
C ASN A 287 2.16 -13.13 21.19
N THR A 288 2.71 -12.55 20.12
CA THR A 288 2.68 -11.10 19.88
C THR A 288 2.57 -10.81 18.39
N VAL A 289 1.77 -9.79 18.06
CA VAL A 289 1.57 -9.26 16.71
C VAL A 289 1.72 -7.74 16.74
N ALA A 290 2.27 -7.18 15.66
CA ALA A 290 2.31 -5.75 15.42
C ALA A 290 2.01 -5.46 13.94
N TYR A 291 1.45 -4.29 13.67
CA TYR A 291 1.17 -3.80 12.32
C TYR A 291 1.28 -2.28 12.29
N GLY A 292 1.38 -1.72 11.10
CA GLY A 292 1.40 -0.27 10.90
C GLY A 292 1.46 0.13 9.44
N GLN A 293 1.18 1.41 9.18
CA GLN A 293 1.22 1.99 7.83
C GLN A 293 1.99 3.30 7.85
N LEU A 294 3.28 3.23 7.53
CA LEU A 294 4.19 4.35 7.63
C LEU A 294 4.19 5.14 6.32
N THR A 295 3.96 6.44 6.37
CA THR A 295 3.96 7.30 5.18
C THR A 295 5.38 7.75 4.85
N LYS A 296 5.73 7.77 3.56
CA LYS A 296 7.01 8.30 3.11
C LYS A 296 7.18 9.76 3.56
N GLN A 297 8.37 10.10 4.08
CA GLN A 297 8.77 11.46 4.45
C GLN A 297 9.56 12.13 3.34
#